data_AF-A0A7W1H9W3-F1
#
_entry.id   AF-A0A7W1H9W3-F1
#
_cell.length_a   1.000
_cell.length_b   1.000
_cell.length_c   1.000
_cell.angle_alpha   90.00
_cell.angle_beta   90.00
_cell.angle_gamma   90.00
#
_symmetry.space_group_name_H-M   'P 1'
#
loop_
_entity.id
_entity.type
_entity.pdbx_description
1 polymer ?
#
loop_
_entity_poly.entity_id
_entity_poly.type
_entity_poly.pdbx_seq_one_letter_code
_entity_poly.pdbx_strand_id
1 'polypeptide(L)' 'MSGGGITTDPRIGLEIGDYVVTELVAAGGMGAVYRATHPPSGMTKIVKFILAEFVANLQVRERFERECRAAVRLKGHTNR' A
#
# COMPACT_ATOMS: atom_id res chain seq x y z
N MET A 1 -32.55 -12.05 -2.64
CA MET A 1 -31.27 -12.22 -1.91
C MET A 1 -30.15 -12.02 -2.92
N SER A 2 -29.55 -10.83 -2.98
CA SER A 2 -28.54 -10.50 -3.98
C SER A 2 -27.17 -10.85 -3.44
N GLY A 3 -26.58 -11.93 -3.96
CA GLY A 3 -25.18 -12.28 -3.71
C GLY A 3 -24.27 -11.21 -4.30
N GLY A 4 -23.82 -10.29 -3.46
CA GLY A 4 -22.72 -9.39 -3.78
C GLY A 4 -21.44 -10.21 -3.82
N GLY A 5 -20.86 -10.39 -4.99
CA GLY A 5 -19.56 -11.03 -5.14
C GLY A 5 -18.55 -10.29 -4.29
N ILE A 6 -18.13 -10.92 -3.19
CA ILE A 6 -16.96 -10.47 -2.43
C ILE A 6 -15.79 -10.73 -3.37
N THR A 7 -15.37 -9.73 -4.13
CA THR A 7 -14.02 -9.69 -4.68
C THR A 7 -13.10 -9.58 -3.47
N THR A 8 -12.81 -10.73 -2.85
CA THR A 8 -11.85 -10.85 -1.76
C THR A 8 -10.50 -10.60 -2.38
N ASP A 9 -10.11 -9.33 -2.44
CA ASP A 9 -8.75 -8.98 -2.78
C ASP A 9 -7.84 -9.73 -1.80
N PRO A 10 -6.95 -10.63 -2.27
CA PRO A 10 -6.16 -11.49 -1.41
C PRO A 10 -5.20 -10.71 -0.50
N ARG A 11 -5.05 -9.40 -0.74
CA ARG A 11 -4.23 -8.52 0.09
C ARG A 11 -4.99 -8.03 1.32
N ILE A 12 -6.32 -8.08 1.36
CA ILE A 12 -7.09 -7.74 2.55
C ILE A 12 -6.92 -8.84 3.60
N GLY A 13 -6.51 -8.47 4.81
CA GLY A 13 -6.10 -9.38 5.87
C GLY A 13 -4.61 -9.76 5.83
N LEU A 14 -3.85 -9.33 4.83
CA LEU A 14 -2.42 -9.61 4.77
C LEU A 14 -1.67 -8.88 5.90
N GLU A 15 -0.84 -9.62 6.62
CA GLU A 15 0.03 -9.09 7.66
C GLU A 15 1.36 -8.62 7.06
N ILE A 16 1.73 -7.37 7.33
CA ILE A 16 3.01 -6.77 6.97
C ILE A 16 3.65 -6.18 8.23
N GLY A 17 4.57 -6.95 8.82
CA GLY A 17 5.05 -6.67 10.17
C GLY A 17 3.87 -6.72 11.14
N ASP A 18 3.74 -5.71 12.00
CA ASP A 18 2.64 -5.65 12.99
C ASP A 18 1.32 -5.08 12.43
N TYR A 19 1.25 -4.78 11.12
CA TYR A 19 0.07 -4.16 10.51
C TYR A 19 -0.71 -5.16 9.66
N VAL A 20 -2.04 -5.10 9.75
CA VAL A 20 -2.97 -5.86 8.92
C VAL A 20 -3.52 -4.96 7.83
N VAL A 21 -3.45 -5.36 6.57
CA VAL A 21 -4.06 -4.64 5.46
C VAL A 21 -5.59 -4.74 5.56
N THR A 22 -6.27 -3.60 5.59
CA THR A 22 -7.71 -3.53 5.88
C THR A 22 -8.55 -3.08 4.70
N GLU A 23 -8.02 -2.24 3.81
CA GLU A 23 -8.81 -1.62 2.74
C GLU A 23 -7.95 -1.21 1.54
N LEU A 24 -8.46 -1.36 0.32
CA LEU A 24 -7.88 -0.75 -0.87
C LEU A 24 -8.21 0.75 -0.89
N VAL A 25 -7.18 1.59 -0.94
CA VAL A 25 -7.31 3.05 -0.98
C VAL A 25 -7.30 3.57 -2.42
N ALA A 26 -6.42 3.04 -3.27
CA ALA A 26 -6.33 3.42 -4.68
C ALA A 26 -5.62 2.34 -5.49
N ALA A 27 -5.98 2.19 -6.77
CA ALA A 27 -5.28 1.32 -7.72
C ALA A 27 -4.89 2.12 -8.97
N GLY A 28 -3.75 1.80 -9.57
CA GLY A 28 -3.26 2.44 -10.78
C GLY A 28 -2.24 1.58 -11.51
N GLY A 29 -1.67 2.10 -12.60
CA GLY A 29 -0.85 1.32 -13.52
C GLY A 29 0.42 0.71 -12.91
N MET A 30 0.99 1.29 -11.84
CA MET A 30 2.19 0.74 -11.17
C MET A 30 1.85 -0.21 -10.01
N GLY A 31 0.58 -0.33 -9.64
CA GLY A 31 0.12 -1.15 -8.51
C GLY A 31 -0.97 -0.50 -7.68
N ALA A 32 -1.10 -0.92 -6.43
CA ALA A 32 -2.24 -0.58 -5.58
C ALA A 32 -1.81 -0.16 -4.18
N VAL A 33 -2.51 0.82 -3.64
CA VAL A 33 -2.28 1.45 -2.34
C VAL A 33 -3.38 1.01 -1.40
N TYR A 34 -3.00 0.53 -0.22
CA TYR A 34 -3.90 0.01 0.79
C TYR A 34 -3.68 0.72 2.12
N ARG A 35 -4.74 0.70 2.92
CA ARG A 35 -4.68 1.01 4.34
C ARG A 35 -4.26 -0.24 5.09
N ALA A 36 -3.35 -0.09 6.04
CA ALA A 36 -2.98 -1.12 6.99
C ALA A 36 -3.08 -0.58 8.42
N THR A 37 -3.56 -1.39 9.34
CA THR A 37 -3.85 -1.00 10.72
C THR A 37 -3.07 -1.89 11.67
N HIS A 38 -2.38 -1.30 12.64
CA HIS A 38 -1.77 -2.01 13.76
C HIS A 38 -2.87 -2.37 14.77
N PRO A 39 -3.28 -3.65 14.89
CA PRO A 39 -4.46 -4.00 15.68
C PRO A 39 -4.38 -3.57 17.16
N PRO A 40 -3.25 -3.74 17.86
CA PRO A 40 -3.15 -3.34 19.27
C PRO A 40 -3.29 -1.84 19.54
N SER A 41 -2.85 -0.97 18.61
CA SER A 41 -2.85 0.49 18.84
C SER A 41 -3.83 1.26 17.97
N GLY A 42 -4.53 0.61 17.03
CA GLY A 42 -5.38 1.24 16.03
C GLY A 42 -4.64 2.15 15.04
N MET A 43 -3.31 2.21 15.09
CA MET A 43 -2.52 3.11 14.27
C MET A 43 -2.63 2.69 12.80
N THR A 44 -2.93 3.65 11.95
CA THR A 44 -3.15 3.41 10.52
C THR A 44 -1.95 3.89 9.70
N LYS A 45 -1.55 3.07 8.74
CA LYS A 45 -0.50 3.35 7.75
C LYS A 45 -0.98 3.03 6.34
N ILE A 46 -0.23 3.54 5.36
CA ILE A 46 -0.46 3.31 3.94
C ILE A 46 0.63 2.38 3.39
N VAL A 47 0.22 1.36 2.65
CA VAL A 47 1.09 0.37 2.00
C VAL A 47 0.84 0.40 0.50
N LYS A 48 1.88 0.57 -0.32
CA LYS A 48 1.79 0.50 -1.78
C LYS A 48 2.42 -0.79 -2.27
N PHE A 49 1.62 -1.68 -2.84
CA PHE A 49 2.07 -2.86 -3.56
C PHE A 49 2.40 -2.47 -5.00
N ILE A 50 3.58 -2.86 -5.46
CA ILE A 50 4.02 -2.67 -6.84
C ILE A 50 3.85 -3.99 -7.59
N LEU A 51 3.32 -3.92 -8.82
CA LEU A 51 3.14 -5.08 -9.67
C LEU A 51 4.50 -5.71 -10.03
N ALA A 52 4.59 -7.05 -9.99
CA ALA A 52 5.85 -7.78 -10.15
C ALA A 52 6.55 -7.53 -11.50
N GLU A 53 5.78 -7.30 -12.56
CA GLU A 53 6.28 -6.94 -13.90
C GLU A 53 7.08 -5.62 -13.93
N PHE A 54 6.81 -4.71 -12.98
CA PHE A 54 7.56 -3.47 -12.83
C PHE A 54 8.80 -3.62 -11.95
N VAL A 55 8.92 -4.71 -11.18
CA VAL A 55 10.10 -4.99 -10.35
C VAL A 55 11.27 -5.47 -11.21
N ALA A 56 11.00 -6.13 -12.33
CA ALA A 56 12.03 -6.58 -13.27
C ALA A 56 12.60 -5.44 -14.14
N ASN A 57 11.90 -4.31 -14.26
CA ASN A 57 12.34 -3.17 -15.06
C ASN A 57 13.11 -2.15 -14.20
N LEU A 58 14.42 -2.05 -14.43
CA LEU A 58 15.32 -1.12 -13.73
C LEU A 58 14.82 0.34 -13.77
N GLN A 59 14.19 0.78 -14.86
CA GLN A 59 13.69 2.16 -14.99
C GLN A 59 12.53 2.45 -14.01
N VAL A 60 11.71 1.44 -13.72
CA VAL A 60 10.57 1.59 -12.82
C VAL A 60 11.04 1.54 -11.37
N ARG A 61 12.06 0.74 -11.06
CA ARG A 61 12.74 0.77 -9.78
C ARG A 61 13.35 2.15 -9.50
N GLU A 62 14.04 2.74 -10.48
CA GLU A 62 14.61 4.08 -10.33
C GLU A 62 13.55 5.17 -10.11
N ARG A 63 12.43 5.08 -10.82
CA ARG A 63 11.29 6.00 -10.64
C ARG A 63 10.65 5.82 -9.26
N PHE A 64 10.44 4.57 -8.83
CA PHE A 64 9.90 4.27 -7.51
C PHE A 64 10.84 4.74 -6.41
N GLU A 65 12.14 4.50 -6.54
CA GLU A 65 13.13 4.99 -5.58
C GLU A 65 13.21 6.51 -5.54
N ARG A 66 13.06 7.19 -6.69
CA ARG A 66 12.93 8.66 -6.72
C ARG A 66 11.70 9.13 -5.95
N GLU A 67 10.55 8.48 -6.16
CA GLU A 67 9.33 8.78 -5.42
C GLU A 67 9.48 8.49 -3.93
N CYS A 68 10.10 7.37 -3.54
CA CYS A 68 10.38 7.03 -2.16
C CYS A 68 11.34 8.05 -1.51
N ARG A 69 12.41 8.46 -2.19
CA ARG A 69 13.33 9.49 -1.69
C ARG A 69 12.62 10.83 -1.49
N ALA A 70 11.71 11.19 -2.39
CA ALA A 70 10.89 12.39 -2.24
C ALA A 70 9.90 12.26 -1.06
N ALA A 71 9.24 11.12 -0.91
CA ALA A 71 8.30 10.86 0.18
C ALA A 71 8.99 10.78 1.56
N VAL A 72 10.21 10.23 1.62
CA VAL A 72 11.01 10.19 2.86
C VAL A 72 11.40 11.59 3.33
N ARG A 73 11.67 12.52 2.41
CA ARG A 73 11.93 13.93 2.74
C ARG A 73 10.69 14.67 3.29
N LEU A 74 9.49 14.19 3.00
CA LEU A 74 8.23 14.77 3.50
C LEU A 74 7.81 14.24 4.89
N LYS A 75 8.50 13.24 5.45
CA LYS A 75 8.21 12.70 6.80
C LYS A 75 8.52 13.68 7.96
N GLY A 76 8.97 14.91 7.67
CA GLY A 76 9.24 15.95 8.66
C GLY A 76 8.07 16.89 8.99
N HIS A 77 6.93 16.80 8.31
CA HIS A 77 5.72 17.53 8.71
C HIS A 77 4.68 16.57 9.26
N THR A 78 4.76 16.34 10.57
CA THR A 78 3.59 15.92 11.36
C THR A 78 2.59 17.07 11.26
N ASN A 79 1.59 16.95 10.39
CA ASN A 79 0.44 17.85 10.42
C ASN A 79 -0.34 17.55 11.70
N ARG A 80 0.00 18.31 12.75
CA ARG A 80 -0.64 18.29 14.05
C ARG A 80 -1.88 19.17 14.02
#